data_AF-A0A953QAR9-F1
#
_entry.id   AF-A0A953QAR9-F1
#
_cell.length_a   1.000
_cell.length_b   1.000
_cell.length_c   1.000
_cell.angle_alpha   90.00
_cell.angle_beta   90.00
_cell.angle_gamma   90.00
#
_symmetry.space_group_name_H-M   'P 1'
#
loop_
_entity.id
_entity.type
_entity.pdbx_description
1 polymer ?
#
loop_
_entity_poly.entity_id
_entity_poly.type
_entity_poly.pdbx_seq_one_letter_code
_entity_poly.pdbx_strand_id
1 'polypeptide(L)'
;MPTRNVNLTTELDRFVLKKVKSGRYENASEVVRAALRTLEREEQQYEARLAALQAAIDEGDASGIAEGDVFARARKPLKLPVVRR
;
A
#
# COMPACT_ATOMS: atom_id res chain seq x y z
N MET A 1 13.29 -26.68 -7.09
CA MET A 1 13.07 -25.22 -7.29
C MET A 1 14.12 -24.71 -8.26
N PRO A 2 13.79 -23.83 -9.21
CA PRO A 2 14.79 -23.21 -10.08
C PRO A 2 15.74 -22.34 -9.25
N THR A 3 17.03 -22.41 -9.55
CA THR A 3 18.07 -21.60 -8.90
C THR A 3 18.38 -20.38 -9.74
N ARG A 4 18.52 -19.21 -9.10
CA ARG A 4 19.05 -17.98 -9.72
C ARG A 4 20.23 -17.47 -8.89
N ASN A 5 21.32 -17.13 -9.56
CA ASN A 5 22.45 -16.46 -8.96
C ASN A 5 22.23 -14.95 -9.03
N VAL A 6 22.42 -14.27 -7.91
CA VAL A 6 22.26 -12.81 -7.80
C VAL A 6 23.46 -12.24 -7.06
N ASN A 7 23.95 -11.10 -7.53
CA ASN A 7 24.99 -10.35 -6.84
C ASN A 7 24.34 -9.42 -5.82
N LEU A 8 24.76 -9.52 -4.57
CA LEU A 8 24.31 -8.63 -3.51
C LEU A 8 25.32 -7.51 -3.31
N THR A 9 24.84 -6.31 -2.98
CA THR A 9 25.71 -5.27 -2.43
C THR A 9 26.14 -5.67 -1.03
N THR A 10 27.22 -5.06 -0.53
CA THR A 10 27.75 -5.30 0.81
C THR A 10 26.69 -5.07 1.90
N GLU A 11 25.81 -4.07 1.72
CA GLU A 11 24.74 -3.76 2.66
C GLU A 11 23.67 -4.86 2.70
N LEU A 12 23.27 -5.37 1.53
CA LEU A 12 22.27 -6.43 1.41
C LEU A 12 22.79 -7.76 1.95
N ASP A 13 24.05 -8.11 1.67
CA ASP A 13 24.68 -9.30 2.25
C ASP A 13 24.70 -9.24 3.78
N ARG A 14 25.15 -8.10 4.35
CA ARG A 14 25.14 -7.89 5.80
C ARG A 14 23.74 -7.99 6.40
N PHE A 15 22.73 -7.46 5.71
CA PHE A 15 21.33 -7.59 6.12
C PHE A 15 20.89 -9.05 6.16
N VAL A 16 21.15 -9.82 5.10
CA VAL A 16 20.81 -11.25 5.01
C VAL A 16 21.51 -12.03 6.12
N LEU A 17 22.81 -11.82 6.31
CA LEU A 17 23.59 -12.45 7.38
C LEU A 17 23.02 -12.13 8.77
N LYS A 18 22.62 -10.89 9.03
CA LYS A 18 21.99 -10.50 10.30
C LYS A 18 20.67 -11.24 10.53
N LYS A 19 19.86 -11.41 9.48
CA LYS A 19 18.58 -12.12 9.56
C LYS A 19 18.76 -13.61 9.81
N VAL A 20 19.72 -14.26 9.14
CA VAL A 20 20.04 -15.67 9.39
C VAL A 20 20.61 -15.86 10.81
N LYS A 21 21.58 -15.04 11.23
CA LYS A 21 22.16 -15.08 12.58
C LYS A 21 21.14 -14.86 13.69
N SER A 22 20.03 -14.19 13.41
CA SER A 22 18.96 -14.01 14.39
C SER A 22 18.14 -15.29 14.66
N GLY A 23 18.36 -16.36 13.88
CA GLY A 23 17.59 -17.61 13.96
C GLY A 23 16.20 -17.55 13.34
N ARG A 24 15.78 -16.39 12.81
CA ARG A 24 14.47 -16.22 12.15
C ARG A 24 14.37 -16.94 10.80
N TYR A 25 15.50 -17.16 10.14
CA TYR A 25 15.59 -17.82 8.84
C TYR A 25 16.77 -18.78 8.84
N GLU A 26 16.63 -19.94 8.20
CA GLU A 26 17.67 -20.98 8.20
C GLU A 26 18.81 -20.64 7.22
N ASN A 27 18.51 -19.93 6.13
CA ASN A 27 19.48 -19.62 5.08
C ASN A 27 19.12 -18.34 4.30
N ALA A 28 20.08 -17.86 3.50
CA ALA A 28 19.92 -16.67 2.67
C ALA A 28 18.75 -16.77 1.69
N SER A 29 18.54 -17.94 1.09
CA SER A 29 17.46 -18.16 0.12
C SER A 29 16.08 -17.97 0.75
N GLU A 30 15.90 -18.29 2.03
CA GLU A 30 14.66 -18.00 2.77
C GLU A 30 14.44 -16.51 2.99
N VAL A 31 15.49 -15.78 3.36
CA VAL A 31 15.43 -14.33 3.53
C VAL A 31 15.02 -13.67 2.22
N VAL A 32 15.66 -14.07 1.11
CA VAL A 32 15.35 -13.53 -0.23
C VAL A 32 13.92 -13.88 -0.65
N ARG A 33 13.46 -15.12 -0.44
CA ARG A 33 12.07 -15.49 -0.73
C ARG A 33 11.07 -14.68 0.10
N ALA A 34 11.34 -14.48 1.39
CA ALA A 34 10.48 -13.69 2.26
C ALA A 34 10.44 -12.21 1.83
N ALA A 35 11.58 -11.65 1.41
CA ALA A 35 11.68 -10.31 0.86
C ALA A 35 10.85 -10.18 -0.44
N LEU A 36 11.03 -11.09 -1.40
CA LEU A 36 10.30 -11.09 -2.66
C LEU A 36 8.78 -11.23 -2.47
N ARG A 37 8.35 -12.11 -1.55
CA ARG A 37 6.92 -12.22 -1.20
C ARG A 37 6.36 -10.92 -0.61
N THR A 38 7.20 -10.16 0.10
CA THR A 38 6.78 -8.89 0.70
C THR A 38 6.68 -7.82 -0.37
N LEU A 39 7.67 -7.74 -1.26
CA LEU A 39 7.64 -6.86 -2.44
C LEU A 39 6.39 -7.13 -3.29
N GLU A 40 6.12 -8.39 -3.63
CA GLU A 40 4.93 -8.76 -4.41
C GLU A 40 3.62 -8.32 -3.74
N ARG A 41 3.51 -8.49 -2.42
CA ARG A 41 2.31 -8.01 -1.67
C ARG A 41 2.20 -6.49 -1.68
N GLU A 42 3.31 -5.77 -1.56
CA GLU A 42 3.33 -4.31 -1.61
C GLU A 42 2.92 -3.79 -2.99
N GLU A 43 3.43 -4.39 -4.06
CA GLU A 43 3.05 -4.10 -5.44
C GLU A 43 1.55 -4.36 -5.67
N GLN A 44 1.04 -5.52 -5.25
CA GLN A 44 -0.40 -5.84 -5.36
C GLN A 44 -1.29 -4.85 -4.58
N GLN A 45 -0.86 -4.45 -3.37
CA GLN A 45 -1.60 -3.47 -2.58
C GLN A 45 -1.58 -2.08 -3.24
N TYR A 46 -0.46 -1.70 -3.84
CA TYR A 46 -0.34 -0.43 -4.54
C TYR A 46 -1.28 -0.39 -5.75
N GLU A 47 -1.27 -1.42 -6.58
CA GLU A 47 -2.16 -1.52 -7.75
C GLU A 47 -3.64 -1.52 -7.34
N ALA A 48 -4.01 -2.25 -6.29
CA ALA A 48 -5.38 -2.24 -5.77
C ALA A 48 -5.81 -0.86 -5.26
N ARG A 49 -4.92 -0.13 -4.59
CA ARG A 49 -5.19 1.25 -4.14
C ARG A 49 -5.35 2.20 -5.32
N LEU A 50 -4.52 2.07 -6.34
CA LEU A 50 -4.58 2.89 -7.55
C LEU A 50 -5.89 2.65 -8.30
N ALA A 51 -6.29 1.39 -8.47
CA ALA A 51 -7.55 1.01 -9.10
C ALA A 51 -8.75 1.56 -8.32
N ALA A 52 -8.74 1.45 -6.98
CA ALA A 52 -9.80 2.00 -6.14
C ALA A 52 -9.89 3.53 -6.23
N LEU A 53 -8.75 4.21 -6.28
CA LEU A 53 -8.69 5.66 -6.45
C LEU A 53 -9.25 6.08 -7.80
N GLN A 54 -8.85 5.41 -8.88
CA GLN A 54 -9.37 5.71 -10.22
C GLN A 54 -10.88 5.52 -10.28
N ALA A 55 -11.40 4.41 -9.74
CA ALA A 55 -12.84 4.17 -9.69
C ALA A 55 -13.59 5.25 -8.90
N ALA A 56 -13.03 5.73 -7.78
CA ALA A 56 -13.64 6.79 -6.98
C ALA A 56 -13.64 8.15 -7.70
N ILE A 57 -12.60 8.43 -8.49
CA ILE A 57 -12.54 9.62 -9.35
C ILE A 57 -13.60 9.52 -10.43
N ASP A 58 -13.68 8.39 -11.14
CA ASP A 58 -14.66 8.18 -12.21
C ASP A 58 -16.10 8.28 -11.68
N GLU A 59 -16.37 7.73 -10.49
CA GLU A 59 -17.67 7.88 -9.80
C GLU A 59 -17.94 9.35 -9.46
N GLY A 60 -16.95 10.07 -8.94
CA GLY A 60 -17.05 11.50 -8.62
C GLY A 60 -17.37 12.34 -9.87
N ASP A 61 -16.64 12.11 -10.97
CA ASP A 61 -16.84 12.81 -12.23
C ASP A 61 -18.22 12.51 -12.84
N ALA A 62 -18.69 11.26 -12.73
CA ALA A 62 -20.02 10.85 -13.17
C ALA A 62 -21.16 11.39 -12.27
N SER A 63 -20.87 11.77 -11.03
CA SER A 63 -21.89 12.22 -10.05
C SER A 63 -22.46 13.62 -10.33
N GLY A 64 -21.83 14.38 -11.24
CA GLY A 64 -22.25 15.72 -11.63
C GLY A 64 -21.94 16.79 -10.59
N ILE A 65 -22.28 18.05 -10.90
CA ILE A 65 -22.03 19.18 -10.01
C ILE A 65 -23.16 19.29 -9.00
N ALA A 66 -22.83 19.18 -7.71
CA ALA A 66 -23.81 19.35 -6.67
C ALA A 66 -24.25 20.82 -6.51
N GLU A 67 -25.56 21.04 -6.48
CA GLU A 67 -26.14 22.38 -6.28
C GLU A 67 -26.30 22.73 -4.79
N GLY A 68 -26.12 24.02 -4.48
CA GLY A 68 -26.31 24.57 -3.13
C GLY A 68 -25.26 24.11 -2.10
N ASP A 69 -25.55 24.32 -0.81
CA ASP A 69 -24.62 23.97 0.28
C ASP A 69 -24.73 22.48 0.64
N VAL A 70 -23.97 21.65 -0.08
CA VAL A 70 -23.87 20.20 0.16
C VAL A 70 -23.37 19.86 1.56
N PHE A 71 -22.42 20.62 2.11
CA PHE A 71 -21.86 20.33 3.43
C PHE A 71 -22.84 20.67 4.55
N ALA A 72 -23.61 21.75 4.44
CA ALA A 72 -24.70 22.03 5.39
C ALA A 72 -25.78 20.94 5.35
N ARG A 73 -26.15 20.47 4.15
CA ARG A 73 -27.09 19.35 3.99
C ARG A 73 -26.57 18.06 4.63
N ALA A 74 -25.30 17.72 4.42
CA ALA A 74 -24.68 16.52 4.99
C ALA A 74 -24.52 16.60 6.53
N ARG A 75 -24.30 17.78 7.10
CA ARG A 75 -24.11 17.97 8.55
C ARG A 75 -25.42 17.95 9.36
N LYS A 76 -26.55 18.29 8.74
CA LYS A 76 -27.87 18.36 9.39
C LYS A 76 -28.28 17.05 10.10
N PRO A 77 -28.21 15.85 9.47
CA PRO A 77 -28.52 14.60 10.16
C PRO A 77 -27.50 14.24 11.27
N LEU A 78 -26.27 14.72 11.15
CA LEU A 78 -25.19 14.46 12.12
C LEU A 78 -25.19 15.42 13.32
N LYS A 79 -26.11 16.40 13.36
CA LYS A 79 -26.19 17.46 14.38
C LYS A 79 -24.88 18.22 14.59
N LEU A 80 -24.08 18.38 13.52
CA LEU A 80 -22.81 19.10 13.57
C LEU A 80 -23.03 20.61 13.30
N PRO A 81 -22.28 21.50 13.95
CA PRO A 81 -22.39 22.93 13.72
C PRO A 81 -21.98 23.29 12.28
N VAL A 82 -22.75 24.19 11.67
CA VAL A 82 -22.39 24.79 10.37
C VAL A 82 -21.26 25.79 10.64
N VAL A 83 -20.06 25.46 10.17
CA VAL A 83 -18.91 26.36 10.24
C VAL A 83 -19.13 27.41 9.15
N ARG A 84 -19.59 28.60 9.52
CA ARG A 84 -19.57 29.77 8.63
C ARG A 84 -18.12 30.29 8.59
N ARG A 85 -17.54 30.34 7.39
CA ARG A 85 -16.31 31.12 7.16
C ARG A 85 -16.66 32.59 6.99
#